data_AF-A0A1A6GZU5-F1
#
_entry.id   AF-A0A1A6GZU5-F1
#
_cell.length_a   1.000
_cell.length_b   1.000
_cell.length_c   1.000
_cell.angle_alpha   90.00
_cell.angle_beta   90.00
_cell.angle_gamma   90.00
#
_symmetry.space_group_name_H-M   'P 1'
#
loop_
_entity.id
_entity.type
_entity.pdbx_description
1 polymer ?
#
loop_
_entity_poly.entity_id
_entity_poly.type
_entity_poly.pdbx_seq_one_letter_code
_entity_poly.pdbx_strand_id
1 'polypeptide(L)'
;TVETTSFSLLLKTDDDCYIDLEAVFNRIAQKNLDGPNCWWGKLNWAVDRTGKWQELEYPSPAYPAFACGSGYVISKDIVDWLAGNSGRLKTY
;
A
#
# COMPACT_ATOMS: atom_id res chain seq x y z
N THR A 1 -14.90 -4.25 19.69
CA THR A 1 -15.35 -2.95 19.16
C THR A 1 -14.22 -2.42 18.32
N VAL A 2 -14.43 -2.09 17.05
CA VAL A 2 -13.36 -1.46 16.23
C VAL A 2 -13.16 -0.06 16.78
N GLU A 3 -11.98 0.24 17.32
CA GLU A 3 -11.63 1.61 17.70
C GLU A 3 -11.39 2.42 16.44
N THR A 4 -12.22 3.43 16.23
CA THR A 4 -12.09 4.34 15.09
C THR A 4 -11.10 5.44 15.46
N THR A 5 -9.85 5.32 15.01
CA THR A 5 -8.85 6.39 15.13
C THR A 5 -9.05 7.43 14.02
N SER A 6 -8.93 8.70 14.36
CA SER A 6 -8.85 9.78 13.38
C SER A 6 -7.43 9.90 12.84
N PHE A 7 -7.28 9.92 11.52
CA PHE A 7 -6.00 10.07 10.82
C PHE A 7 -6.25 10.66 9.42
N SER A 8 -5.25 11.35 8.87
CA SER A 8 -5.27 11.81 7.46
C SER A 8 -4.56 10.82 6.53
N LEU A 9 -3.45 10.25 7.01
CA LEU A 9 -2.62 9.29 6.31
C LEU A 9 -2.36 8.08 7.20
N LEU A 10 -2.27 6.90 6.59
CA LEU A 10 -1.91 5.65 7.24
C LEU A 10 -0.63 5.12 6.60
N LEU A 11 0.37 4.80 7.42
CA LEU A 11 1.56 4.05 7.01
C LEU A 11 1.40 2.59 7.44
N LYS A 12 1.43 1.67 6.48
CA LYS A 12 1.54 0.22 6.74
C LYS A 12 2.97 -0.21 6.47
N THR A 13 3.53 -1.07 7.33
CA THR A 13 4.81 -1.74 7.13
C THR A 13 4.81 -3.10 7.85
N ASP A 14 5.83 -3.91 7.63
CA ASP A 14 6.07 -5.16 8.34
C ASP A 14 6.89 -4.89 9.62
N ASP A 15 6.90 -5.82 10.58
CA ASP A 15 7.60 -5.68 11.86
C ASP A 15 9.13 -5.87 11.77
N ASP A 16 9.62 -6.32 10.62
CA ASP A 16 11.03 -6.49 10.27
C ASP A 16 11.62 -5.30 9.49
N CYS A 17 10.88 -4.18 9.40
CA CYS A 17 11.27 -2.99 8.66
C CYS A 17 11.73 -1.84 9.57
N TYR A 18 12.74 -1.09 9.11
CA TYR A 18 13.11 0.20 9.72
C TYR A 18 12.43 1.36 8.97
N ILE A 19 11.87 2.31 9.72
CA ILE A 19 11.21 3.50 9.16
C ILE A 19 11.91 4.77 9.64
N ASP A 20 12.43 5.55 8.70
CA ASP A 20 12.87 6.93 8.93
C ASP A 20 11.65 7.87 8.87
N LEU A 21 11.11 8.20 10.05
CA LEU A 21 9.90 9.03 10.17
C LEU A 21 10.12 10.46 9.67
N GLU A 22 11.29 11.06 9.91
CA GLU A 22 11.58 12.42 9.44
C GLU A 22 11.61 12.48 7.91
N ALA A 23 12.25 11.51 7.27
CA ALA A 23 12.27 11.42 5.81
C ALA A 23 10.85 11.21 5.24
N VAL A 24 10.01 10.42 5.90
CA VAL A 24 8.61 10.22 5.53
C VAL A 24 7.83 11.53 5.60
N PHE A 25 7.88 12.26 6.72
CA PHE A 25 7.17 13.54 6.87
C PHE A 25 7.66 14.58 5.86
N ASN A 26 8.99 14.69 5.69
CA ASN A 26 9.58 15.59 4.71
C ASN A 26 9.09 15.26 3.30
N ARG A 27 8.99 13.98 2.95
CA ARG A 27 8.52 13.55 1.63
C ARG A 27 7.04 13.84 1.43
N ILE A 28 6.20 13.62 2.45
CA ILE A 28 4.77 13.95 2.41
C ILE A 28 4.58 15.45 2.13
N ALA A 29 5.28 16.31 2.88
CA ALA A 29 5.21 17.75 2.69
C ALA A 29 5.75 18.20 1.33
N GLN A 30 6.89 17.65 0.87
CA GLN A 30 7.50 18.02 -0.41
C GLN A 30 6.65 17.61 -1.63
N LYS A 31 5.84 16.56 -1.50
CA LYS A 31 5.05 16.00 -2.60
C LYS A 31 3.55 16.25 -2.46
N ASN A 32 3.12 16.99 -1.45
CA ASN A 32 1.71 17.26 -1.13
C ASN A 32 0.88 15.97 -1.12
N LEU A 33 1.36 14.96 -0.39
CA LEU A 33 0.74 13.62 -0.34
C LEU A 33 -0.41 13.51 0.67
N ASP A 34 -0.75 14.58 1.35
CA ASP A 34 -1.81 14.68 2.36
C ASP A 34 -3.21 14.93 1.76
N GLY A 35 -3.31 15.02 0.43
CA GLY A 35 -4.58 15.06 -0.30
C GLY A 35 -5.28 13.70 -0.45
N PRO A 36 -6.53 13.68 -0.95
CA PRO A 36 -7.25 12.45 -1.25
C PRO A 36 -6.62 11.68 -2.42
N ASN A 37 -7.00 10.42 -2.57
CA ASN A 37 -6.50 9.51 -3.62
C ASN A 37 -4.97 9.35 -3.63
N CYS A 38 -4.34 9.41 -2.46
CA CYS A 38 -2.90 9.21 -2.36
C CYS A 38 -2.58 7.75 -1.98
N TRP A 39 -1.82 7.08 -2.84
CA TRP A 39 -1.14 5.82 -2.49
C TRP A 39 0.33 5.93 -2.86
N TRP A 40 1.18 6.10 -1.86
CA TRP A 40 2.62 6.28 -2.03
C TRP A 40 3.40 5.07 -1.53
N GLY A 41 4.22 4.49 -2.40
CA GLY A 41 5.10 3.37 -2.09
C GLY A 41 5.84 2.89 -3.32
N LYS A 42 6.54 1.75 -3.21
CA LYS A 42 7.15 1.09 -4.37
C LYS A 42 6.09 0.27 -5.10
N LEU A 43 5.67 0.79 -6.27
CA LEU A 43 4.65 0.20 -7.14
C LEU A 43 5.29 -0.56 -8.32
N ASN A 44 4.44 -1.25 -9.10
CA ASN A 44 4.76 -1.89 -10.38
C ASN A 44 5.79 -3.02 -10.28
N TRP A 45 5.33 -4.17 -9.79
CA TRP A 45 6.14 -5.38 -9.70
C TRP A 45 5.92 -6.30 -10.91
N ALA A 46 7.00 -6.87 -11.40
CA ALA A 46 6.94 -7.97 -12.37
C ALA A 46 6.35 -9.22 -11.72
N VAL A 47 5.81 -10.11 -12.54
CA VAL A 47 5.36 -11.42 -12.08
C VAL A 47 6.58 -12.32 -11.94
N ASP A 48 6.85 -12.76 -10.72
CA ASP A 48 7.90 -13.73 -10.46
C ASP A 48 7.50 -15.09 -11.05
N ARG A 49 8.34 -15.62 -11.94
CA ARG A 49 8.11 -16.95 -12.55
C ARG A 49 8.86 -18.06 -11.83
N THR A 50 9.60 -17.75 -10.77
CA THR A 50 10.37 -18.68 -9.93
C THR A 50 10.45 -18.15 -8.49
N GLY A 51 10.83 -19.02 -7.54
CA GLY A 51 11.09 -18.62 -6.16
C GLY A 51 9.85 -18.56 -5.26
N LYS A 52 10.00 -17.95 -4.07
CA LYS A 52 8.96 -17.91 -3.02
C LYS A 52 7.63 -17.32 -3.50
N TRP A 53 7.68 -16.32 -4.37
CA TRP A 53 6.52 -15.56 -4.85
C TRP A 53 6.12 -15.94 -6.28
N GLN A 54 6.51 -17.14 -6.73
CA GLN A 54 6.24 -17.64 -8.06
C GLN A 54 4.73 -17.67 -8.37
N GLU A 55 4.37 -17.13 -9.53
CA GLU A 55 3.03 -17.15 -10.09
C GLU A 55 3.07 -17.72 -11.51
N LEU A 56 2.32 -18.81 -11.73
CA LEU A 56 2.38 -19.63 -12.94
C LEU A 56 1.19 -19.41 -13.88
N GLU A 57 0.05 -18.98 -13.34
CA GLU A 57 -1.21 -18.90 -14.06
C GLU A 57 -1.53 -17.47 -14.49
N TYR A 58 -0.96 -16.47 -13.83
CA TYR A 58 -1.23 -15.08 -14.18
C TYR A 58 -0.73 -14.76 -15.61
N PRO A 59 -1.62 -14.30 -16.51
CA PRO A 59 -1.34 -14.26 -17.94
C PRO A 59 -0.42 -13.11 -18.35
N SER A 60 -0.34 -12.05 -17.55
CA SER A 60 0.49 -10.87 -17.85
C SER A 60 1.89 -11.01 -17.24
N PRO A 61 2.93 -10.41 -17.84
CA PRO A 61 4.27 -10.36 -17.26
C PRO A 61 4.39 -9.39 -16.06
N ALA A 62 3.40 -8.53 -15.84
CA ALA A 62 3.35 -7.61 -14.70
C ALA A 62 1.96 -7.58 -14.07
N TYR A 63 1.94 -7.44 -12.75
CA TYR A 63 0.70 -7.20 -12.00
C TYR A 63 0.18 -5.77 -12.25
N PRO A 64 -1.11 -5.50 -12.00
CA PRO A 64 -1.58 -4.13 -11.83
C PRO A 64 -0.75 -3.44 -10.75
N ALA A 65 -0.62 -2.11 -10.82
CA ALA A 65 0.16 -1.37 -9.84
C ALA A 65 -0.36 -1.64 -8.41
N PHE A 66 0.50 -2.20 -7.56
CA PHE A 66 0.22 -2.41 -6.13
C PHE A 66 1.45 -2.04 -5.30
N ALA A 67 1.23 -1.66 -4.05
CA ALA A 67 2.32 -1.33 -3.14
C ALA A 67 2.91 -2.57 -2.47
N CYS A 68 4.24 -2.65 -2.46
CA CYS A 68 4.98 -3.73 -1.81
C CYS A 68 4.78 -3.77 -0.29
N GLY A 69 4.94 -4.96 0.31
CA GLY A 69 4.80 -5.20 1.74
C GLY A 69 5.75 -4.39 2.63
N SER A 70 6.95 -4.05 2.13
CA SER A 70 8.00 -3.34 2.89
C SER A 70 7.58 -1.98 3.44
N GLY A 71 6.57 -1.35 2.84
CA GLY A 71 5.97 -0.15 3.41
C GLY A 71 5.30 0.75 2.38
N TYR A 72 4.18 1.35 2.76
CA TYR A 72 3.47 2.34 1.96
C TYR A 72 2.60 3.27 2.82
N VAL A 73 2.32 4.45 2.28
CA VAL A 73 1.42 5.46 2.84
C VAL A 73 0.17 5.54 1.99
N ILE A 74 -1.00 5.53 2.62
CA ILE A 74 -2.31 5.68 1.95
C ILE A 74 -3.18 6.73 2.64
N SER A 75 -3.93 7.47 1.84
CA SER A 75 -4.90 8.45 2.32
C SER A 75 -6.14 7.80 2.92
N LYS A 76 -6.76 8.51 3.87
CA LYS A 76 -7.94 8.03 4.60
C LYS A 76 -9.08 7.56 3.69
N ASP A 77 -9.38 8.30 2.63
CA ASP A 77 -10.44 7.97 1.68
C ASP A 77 -10.21 6.62 0.98
N ILE A 78 -8.96 6.28 0.67
CA ILE A 78 -8.61 4.95 0.14
C ILE A 78 -8.78 3.88 1.21
N VAL A 79 -8.34 4.14 2.45
CA VAL A 79 -8.52 3.19 3.58
C VAL A 79 -10.01 2.89 3.78
N ASP A 80 -10.84 3.93 3.84
CA ASP A 80 -12.28 3.82 4.03
C ASP A 80 -12.94 3.07 2.86
N TRP A 81 -12.52 3.34 1.62
CA TRP A 81 -13.00 2.61 0.44
C TRP A 81 -12.61 1.13 0.50
N LEU A 82 -11.36 0.80 0.82
CA LEU A 82 -10.90 -0.59 0.94
C LEU A 82 -11.65 -1.34 2.03
N ALA A 83 -11.80 -0.73 3.21
CA ALA A 83 -12.52 -1.32 4.33
C ALA A 83 -14.00 -1.56 3.97
N GLY A 84 -14.67 -0.56 3.39
CA GLY A 84 -16.07 -0.64 2.98
C GLY A 84 -16.34 -1.62 1.84
N ASN A 85 -15.35 -1.90 0.98
CA ASN A 85 -15.47 -2.83 -0.14
C ASN A 85 -14.83 -4.20 0.12
N SER A 86 -14.23 -4.42 1.29
CA SER A 86 -13.44 -5.62 1.62
C SER A 86 -14.12 -6.94 1.26
N GLY A 87 -15.43 -7.09 1.50
CA GLY A 87 -16.18 -8.30 1.16
C GLY A 87 -16.35 -8.58 -0.34
N ARG A 88 -16.08 -7.60 -1.21
CA ARG A 88 -16.12 -7.72 -2.68
C ARG A 88 -14.73 -7.84 -3.31
N LEU A 89 -13.68 -7.49 -2.56
CA LEU A 89 -12.31 -7.57 -3.03
C LEU A 89 -11.86 -9.03 -3.01
N LYS A 90 -11.43 -9.53 -4.17
CA LYS A 90 -10.93 -10.89 -4.29
C LYS A 90 -9.54 -10.96 -3.65
N THR A 91 -9.38 -11.84 -2.67
CA THR A 91 -8.06 -12.29 -2.21
C THR A 91 -7.51 -13.24 -3.28
N TYR A 92 -6.46 -12.80 -3.98
CA TYR A 92 -5.62 -13.69 -4.78
C TYR A 92 -4.64 -14.42 -3.88
#